data_AF-A0A9E6EWE0-F1
#
_entry.id   AF-A0A9E6EWE0-F1
#
_cell.length_a   1.000
_cell.length_b   1.000
_cell.length_c   1.000
_cell.angle_alpha   90.00
_cell.angle_beta   90.00
_cell.angle_gamma   90.00
#
_symmetry.space_group_name_H-M   'P 1'
#
loop_
_entity.id
_entity.type
_entity.pdbx_description
1 polymer ?
#
loop_
_entity_poly.entity_id
_entity_poly.type
_entity_poly.pdbx_seq_one_letter_code
_entity_poly.pdbx_strand_id
1 'polypeptide(L)'
;MKNDIRLILLIGISLFAAKFVDAEKYRGKVGNKHTQNTNRVVAEVCSPATGNTDININNVRTRINTGGDMWWDLIDISRYEVPKGSGKTAMFSAALWIGGVDANGQLKVAALRYRQQGNDYWPGPLSTDGTASIDAATCQQYDKHFVITRKEVDEFLSHCDPITGVFIPSPEYQIPLAITNWPWNGEAAKKQSYYLAPFFDRGGDGVYEPSDGDYPYYDVSNSLCPSSPDNIGLPSKPTMGSDPDYGHVSENHGILVDQVLKGDQTLWWVFNDKG
;
A
#
# COMPACT_ATOMS: atom_id res chain seq x y z
N MET A 1 -24.62 30.79 -47.09
CA MET A 1 -25.50 31.13 -45.94
C MET A 1 -26.37 29.97 -45.45
N LYS A 2 -27.24 29.34 -46.26
CA LYS A 2 -28.10 28.23 -45.77
C LYS A 2 -27.32 26.96 -45.38
N ASN A 3 -26.20 26.65 -46.05
CA ASN A 3 -25.36 25.51 -45.70
C ASN A 3 -24.45 25.79 -44.50
N ASP A 4 -24.00 27.04 -44.34
CA ASP A 4 -23.15 27.46 -43.21
C ASP A 4 -23.92 27.44 -41.88
N ILE A 5 -25.21 27.84 -41.90
CA ILE A 5 -26.11 27.76 -40.75
C ILE A 5 -26.38 26.30 -40.35
N ARG A 6 -26.51 25.38 -41.32
CA ARG A 6 -26.69 23.94 -41.06
C ARG A 6 -25.44 23.32 -40.42
N LEU A 7 -24.25 23.74 -40.85
CA LEU A 7 -22.99 23.24 -40.31
C LEU A 7 -22.77 23.71 -38.86
N ILE A 8 -23.10 24.97 -38.56
CA ILE A 8 -23.03 25.53 -37.20
C ILE A 8 -24.05 24.85 -36.27
N LEU A 9 -25.26 24.56 -36.76
CA LEU A 9 -26.27 23.81 -35.99
C LEU A 9 -25.84 22.38 -35.70
N LEU A 10 -25.21 21.69 -36.67
CA LEU A 10 -24.71 20.32 -36.47
C LEU A 10 -23.58 20.28 -35.44
N ILE A 11 -22.65 21.24 -35.47
CA ILE A 11 -21.54 21.34 -34.51
C ILE A 11 -22.08 21.66 -33.10
N GLY A 12 -23.06 22.56 -32.99
CA GLY A 12 -23.72 22.89 -31.72
C GLY A 12 -24.49 21.71 -31.09
N ILE A 13 -25.13 20.88 -31.91
CA ILE A 13 -25.84 19.68 -31.45
C ILE A 13 -24.85 18.57 -31.01
N SER A 14 -23.71 18.43 -31.69
CA SER A 14 -22.66 17.49 -31.26
C SER A 14 -21.97 17.88 -29.94
N LEU A 15 -21.88 19.17 -29.62
CA LEU A 15 -21.34 19.66 -28.34
C LEU A 15 -22.29 19.40 -27.15
N PHE A 16 -23.59 19.27 -27.39
CA PHE A 16 -24.57 18.87 -26.36
C PHE A 16 -24.72 17.35 -26.19
N ALA A 17 -24.15 16.55 -27.10
CA ALA A 17 -24.21 15.09 -27.07
C ALA A 17 -22.96 14.43 -26.43
N ALA A 18 -22.08 15.22 -25.80
CA ALA A 18 -21.06 14.67 -24.92
C ALA A 18 -21.77 14.04 -23.71
N LYS A 19 -21.94 12.71 -23.75
CA LYS A 19 -22.45 11.97 -22.61
C LYS A 19 -21.45 12.14 -21.47
N PHE A 20 -21.86 12.86 -20.42
CA PHE A 20 -21.22 12.73 -19.12
C PHE A 20 -21.33 11.25 -18.74
N VAL A 21 -20.18 10.59 -18.64
CA VAL A 21 -20.10 9.27 -18.01
C VAL A 21 -20.14 9.56 -16.52
N ASP A 22 -21.35 9.68 -15.98
CA ASP A 22 -21.53 9.72 -14.53
C ASP A 22 -21.32 8.31 -13.97
N ALA A 23 -20.48 8.20 -12.94
CA ALA A 23 -20.41 7.00 -12.14
C ALA A 23 -21.80 6.70 -11.56
N GLU A 24 -22.21 5.43 -11.56
CA GLU A 24 -23.53 5.07 -11.04
C GLU A 24 -23.66 5.50 -9.58
N LYS A 25 -24.63 6.40 -9.32
CA LYS A 25 -24.91 6.90 -7.98
C LYS A 25 -25.24 5.73 -7.06
N TYR A 26 -24.57 5.66 -5.91
CA TYR A 26 -24.89 4.72 -4.83
C TYR A 26 -26.39 4.71 -4.54
N ARG A 27 -27.04 3.56 -4.76
CA ARG A 27 -28.49 3.35 -4.56
C ARG A 27 -28.86 2.85 -3.16
N GLY A 28 -27.88 2.68 -2.27
CA GLY A 28 -28.18 2.27 -0.90
C GLY A 28 -28.95 3.37 -0.18
N LYS A 29 -29.98 2.97 0.57
CA LYS A 29 -30.67 3.88 1.49
C LYS A 29 -29.63 4.35 2.51
N VAL A 30 -29.34 5.65 2.55
CA VAL A 30 -28.76 6.26 3.75
C VAL A 30 -29.82 6.08 4.82
N GLY A 31 -29.77 4.97 5.55
CA GLY A 31 -30.56 4.83 6.74
C GLY A 31 -30.18 6.01 7.63
N ASN A 32 -31.17 6.75 8.12
CA ASN A 32 -31.01 7.52 9.35
C ASN A 32 -30.70 6.48 10.44
N LYS A 33 -29.45 5.99 10.49
CA LYS A 33 -28.91 5.49 11.74
C LYS A 33 -29.07 6.68 12.66
N HIS A 34 -29.79 6.48 13.76
CA HIS A 34 -29.74 7.39 14.87
C HIS A 34 -28.27 7.76 15.06
N THR A 35 -27.92 8.98 14.69
CA THR A 35 -26.73 9.64 15.19
C THR A 35 -27.01 9.75 16.67
N GLN A 36 -26.71 8.68 17.41
CA GLN A 36 -26.32 8.83 18.79
C GLN A 36 -25.13 9.76 18.68
N ASN A 37 -25.41 11.03 18.95
CA ASN A 37 -24.46 12.10 19.05
C ASN A 37 -23.65 11.84 20.32
N THR A 38 -23.02 10.67 20.41
CA THR A 38 -21.79 10.56 21.17
C THR A 38 -20.82 11.36 20.33
N ASN A 39 -20.64 12.63 20.71
CA ASN A 39 -19.36 13.31 20.56
C ASN A 39 -18.29 12.46 21.25
N ARG A 40 -18.01 11.27 20.72
CA ARG A 40 -16.70 10.67 20.82
C ARG A 40 -15.88 11.46 19.81
N VAL A 41 -15.55 12.68 20.21
CA VAL A 41 -14.24 13.22 19.91
C VAL A 41 -13.28 12.29 20.66
N VAL A 42 -13.07 11.08 20.13
CA VAL A 42 -11.72 10.54 20.21
C VAL A 42 -10.99 11.56 19.37
N ALA A 43 -10.25 12.45 20.01
CA ALA A 43 -9.42 13.38 19.27
C ALA A 43 -8.57 12.49 18.35
N GLU A 44 -8.81 12.59 17.03
CA GLU A 44 -7.92 11.99 16.05
C GLU A 44 -6.55 12.58 16.37
N VAL A 45 -5.66 11.73 16.85
CA VAL A 45 -4.29 12.11 17.18
C VAL A 45 -3.54 12.38 15.88
N CYS A 46 -3.97 11.76 14.78
CA CYS A 46 -3.37 11.85 13.47
C CYS A 46 -4.04 12.90 12.58
N SER A 47 -3.21 13.57 11.75
CA SER A 47 -3.73 14.40 10.65
C SER A 47 -4.10 13.50 9.46
N PRO A 48 -5.10 13.89 8.65
CA PRO A 48 -5.48 13.12 7.47
C PRO A 48 -4.27 12.90 6.55
N ALA A 49 -4.14 11.68 6.03
CA ALA A 49 -3.07 11.30 5.13
C ALA A 49 -2.98 12.21 3.89
N THR A 50 -1.82 12.78 3.61
CA THR A 50 -1.57 13.65 2.44
C THR A 50 -0.49 13.10 1.51
N GLY A 51 0.28 12.12 1.98
CA GLY A 51 1.29 11.43 1.22
C GLY A 51 0.73 10.81 -0.07
N ASN A 52 1.48 10.96 -1.16
CA ASN A 52 1.16 10.34 -2.42
C ASN A 52 2.43 10.02 -3.21
N THR A 53 2.36 8.99 -4.06
CA THR A 53 3.47 8.57 -4.90
C THR A 53 2.93 7.99 -6.20
N ASP A 54 3.60 8.29 -7.31
CA ASP A 54 3.22 7.77 -8.62
C ASP A 54 4.04 6.50 -8.94
N ILE A 55 3.37 5.40 -9.23
CA ILE A 55 3.95 4.22 -9.89
C ILE A 55 4.07 4.56 -11.38
N ASN A 56 5.28 4.45 -11.95
CA ASN A 56 5.62 5.06 -13.23
C ASN A 56 6.37 4.12 -14.19
N ILE A 57 5.95 2.86 -14.26
CA ILE A 57 6.62 1.79 -15.00
C ILE A 57 5.75 1.18 -16.11
N ASN A 58 6.36 0.53 -17.10
CA ASN A 58 5.66 -0.23 -18.15
C ASN A 58 4.54 0.54 -18.88
N ASN A 59 4.81 1.82 -19.20
CA ASN A 59 3.88 2.73 -19.88
C ASN A 59 2.59 3.05 -19.09
N VAL A 60 2.59 2.79 -17.79
CA VAL A 60 1.57 3.22 -16.84
C VAL A 60 2.14 4.34 -15.98
N ARG A 61 1.32 5.35 -15.70
CA ARG A 61 1.54 6.30 -14.61
C ARG A 61 0.31 6.31 -13.74
N THR A 62 0.44 5.95 -12.48
CA THR A 62 -0.70 5.93 -11.56
C THR A 62 -0.34 6.41 -10.18
N ARG A 63 -1.18 7.27 -9.59
CA ARG A 63 -1.00 7.78 -8.23
C ARG A 63 -1.59 6.84 -7.20
N ILE A 64 -0.84 6.57 -6.14
CA ILE A 64 -1.33 5.96 -4.90
C ILE A 64 -1.26 7.01 -3.79
N ASN A 65 -2.30 7.12 -2.96
CA ASN A 65 -2.34 7.99 -1.78
C ASN A 65 -2.20 7.13 -0.52
N THR A 66 -1.55 7.66 0.51
CA THR A 66 -1.24 6.96 1.78
C THR A 66 -2.47 6.69 2.66
N GLY A 67 -3.62 7.28 2.34
CA GLY A 67 -4.89 7.06 3.06
C GLY A 67 -5.81 6.03 2.40
N GLY A 68 -5.26 5.08 1.65
CA GLY A 68 -5.98 3.90 1.15
C GLY A 68 -6.78 4.09 -0.14
N ASP A 69 -6.86 5.30 -0.69
CA ASP A 69 -7.34 5.60 -2.04
C ASP A 69 -6.22 5.86 -3.04
N MET A 70 -6.58 5.82 -4.32
CA MET A 70 -5.65 5.88 -5.42
C MET A 70 -6.32 6.41 -6.68
N TRP A 71 -5.48 6.85 -7.61
CA TRP A 71 -5.80 7.22 -8.98
C TRP A 71 -6.46 8.58 -9.18
N TRP A 72 -6.48 9.43 -8.15
CA TRP A 72 -7.00 10.79 -8.21
C TRP A 72 -6.17 11.73 -7.33
N ASP A 73 -6.41 13.04 -7.45
CA ASP A 73 -5.67 14.08 -6.73
C ASP A 73 -6.39 14.64 -5.50
N LEU A 74 -7.37 13.91 -4.97
CA LEU A 74 -8.24 14.34 -3.87
C LEU A 74 -9.22 15.47 -4.23
N ILE A 75 -9.28 15.88 -5.50
CA ILE A 75 -10.16 16.94 -5.99
C ILE A 75 -11.03 16.38 -7.13
N ASP A 76 -10.55 16.46 -8.37
CA ASP A 76 -11.33 16.16 -9.57
C ASP A 76 -10.48 15.68 -10.77
N ILE A 77 -9.18 15.47 -10.60
CA ILE A 77 -8.31 15.02 -11.68
C ILE A 77 -7.95 13.54 -11.50
N SER A 78 -8.28 12.73 -12.51
CA SER A 78 -7.85 11.34 -12.62
C SER A 78 -6.34 11.25 -12.90
N ARG A 79 -5.72 10.22 -12.32
CA ARG A 79 -4.27 9.98 -12.31
C ARG A 79 -3.88 8.58 -12.72
N TYR A 80 -4.81 7.70 -13.12
CA TYR A 80 -4.47 6.41 -13.74
C TYR A 80 -4.33 6.57 -15.26
N GLU A 81 -3.11 6.87 -15.70
CA GLU A 81 -2.78 7.22 -17.08
C GLU A 81 -2.12 6.06 -17.84
N VAL A 82 -2.71 5.68 -18.98
CA VAL A 82 -2.17 4.66 -19.89
C VAL A 82 -2.57 5.02 -21.33
N PRO A 83 -1.64 5.16 -22.29
CA PRO A 83 -0.18 5.24 -22.12
C PRO A 83 0.28 6.42 -21.26
N LYS A 84 1.37 6.25 -20.50
CA LYS A 84 2.04 7.32 -19.77
C LYS A 84 2.45 8.45 -20.72
N GLY A 85 2.10 9.68 -20.38
CA GLY A 85 2.36 10.89 -21.19
C GLY A 85 1.32 11.16 -22.29
N SER A 86 0.27 10.35 -22.41
CA SER A 86 -0.81 10.57 -23.39
C SER A 86 -1.90 11.54 -22.94
N GLY A 87 -1.97 11.82 -21.63
CA GLY A 87 -3.09 12.53 -20.99
C GLY A 87 -4.39 11.73 -20.93
N LYS A 88 -4.39 10.46 -21.37
CA LYS A 88 -5.57 9.59 -21.36
C LYS A 88 -5.60 8.78 -20.07
N THR A 89 -6.74 8.81 -19.39
CA THR A 89 -6.93 8.06 -18.13
C THR A 89 -7.99 6.99 -18.27
N ALA A 90 -7.75 5.83 -17.64
CA ALA A 90 -8.65 4.68 -17.73
C ALA A 90 -9.60 4.57 -16.53
N MET A 91 -9.17 5.08 -15.37
CA MET A 91 -9.92 5.01 -14.11
C MET A 91 -9.81 6.34 -13.37
N PHE A 92 -10.90 6.76 -12.74
CA PHE A 92 -10.93 7.99 -11.94
C PHE A 92 -10.41 7.76 -10.53
N SER A 93 -10.89 6.75 -9.81
CA SER A 93 -10.51 6.52 -8.41
C SER A 93 -10.70 5.05 -8.02
N ALA A 94 -9.90 4.57 -7.08
CA ALA A 94 -10.21 3.37 -6.30
C ALA A 94 -9.85 3.58 -4.83
N ALA A 95 -10.34 2.70 -3.96
CA ALA A 95 -10.04 2.72 -2.53
C ALA A 95 -10.09 1.30 -1.94
N LEU A 96 -9.30 1.08 -0.90
CA LEU A 96 -9.29 -0.16 -0.12
C LEU A 96 -10.51 -0.24 0.78
N TRP A 97 -11.24 -1.34 0.72
CA TRP A 97 -12.34 -1.63 1.64
C TRP A 97 -11.99 -2.89 2.42
N ILE A 98 -11.91 -2.77 3.73
CA ILE A 98 -11.52 -3.85 4.63
C ILE A 98 -12.64 -4.02 5.65
N GLY A 99 -13.06 -5.27 5.86
CA GLY A 99 -14.09 -5.62 6.84
C GLY A 99 -13.67 -6.83 7.65
N GLY A 100 -14.10 -6.85 8.90
CA GLY A 100 -13.82 -7.93 9.84
C GLY A 100 -14.87 -8.01 10.92
N VAL A 101 -14.88 -9.11 11.66
CA VAL A 101 -15.79 -9.31 12.78
C VAL A 101 -14.95 -9.30 14.05
N ASP A 102 -15.34 -8.48 15.04
CA ASP A 102 -14.63 -8.45 16.32
C ASP A 102 -14.94 -9.69 17.17
N ALA A 103 -14.27 -9.81 18.33
CA ALA A 103 -14.45 -10.93 19.25
C ALA A 103 -15.90 -11.13 19.75
N ASN A 104 -16.76 -10.11 19.62
CA ASN A 104 -18.16 -10.17 20.02
C ASN A 104 -19.11 -10.47 18.84
N GLY A 105 -18.59 -10.77 17.65
CA GLY A 105 -19.41 -11.00 16.47
C GLY A 105 -19.87 -9.71 15.78
N GLN A 106 -19.36 -8.53 16.16
CA GLN A 106 -19.77 -7.28 15.53
C GLN A 106 -18.94 -6.99 14.27
N LEU A 107 -19.64 -6.73 13.16
CA LEU A 107 -19.02 -6.28 11.92
C LEU A 107 -18.40 -4.88 12.08
N LYS A 108 -17.12 -4.77 11.74
CA LYS A 108 -16.35 -3.54 11.56
C LYS A 108 -15.96 -3.41 10.09
N VAL A 109 -16.03 -2.21 9.53
CA VAL A 109 -15.69 -1.94 8.13
C VAL A 109 -15.02 -0.57 8.01
N ALA A 110 -13.88 -0.54 7.35
CA ALA A 110 -13.25 0.64 6.77
C ALA A 110 -13.56 0.62 5.26
N ALA A 111 -14.32 1.59 4.76
CA ALA A 111 -14.85 1.60 3.40
C ALA A 111 -14.74 3.01 2.79
N LEU A 112 -13.49 3.40 2.54
CA LEU A 112 -13.16 4.76 2.14
C LEU A 112 -13.75 5.08 0.75
N ARG A 113 -14.30 6.28 0.62
CA ARG A 113 -14.78 6.84 -0.65
C ARG A 113 -13.92 8.06 -1.00
N TYR A 114 -14.53 9.16 -1.44
CA TYR A 114 -13.85 10.41 -1.79
C TYR A 114 -13.40 11.26 -0.58
N ARG A 115 -13.23 10.65 0.61
CA ARG A 115 -12.87 11.34 1.87
C ARG A 115 -13.74 12.56 2.26
N GLN A 116 -14.91 12.71 1.66
CA GLN A 116 -15.85 13.81 1.93
C GLN A 116 -16.59 13.64 3.27
N GLN A 117 -16.64 12.41 3.78
CA GLN A 117 -17.35 12.03 5.00
C GLN A 117 -16.41 11.23 5.90
N GLY A 118 -15.35 11.90 6.38
CA GLY A 118 -14.33 11.29 7.24
C GLY A 118 -13.25 10.51 6.49
N ASN A 119 -12.27 10.04 7.25
CA ASN A 119 -11.19 9.17 6.80
C ASN A 119 -11.31 7.82 7.53
N ASP A 120 -11.16 6.74 6.77
CA ASP A 120 -11.15 5.38 7.35
C ASP A 120 -9.73 4.86 7.55
N TYR A 121 -8.71 5.49 6.96
CA TYR A 121 -7.33 5.05 7.08
C TYR A 121 -6.38 6.18 7.46
N TRP A 122 -5.39 5.81 8.27
CA TRP A 122 -4.40 6.69 8.87
C TRP A 122 -3.01 6.08 8.74
N PRO A 123 -1.96 6.89 8.50
CA PRO A 123 -0.62 6.34 8.31
C PRO A 123 -0.03 5.78 9.61
N GLY A 124 0.76 4.71 9.49
CA GLY A 124 1.61 4.19 10.56
C GLY A 124 1.07 2.98 11.33
N PRO A 125 1.95 2.30 12.07
CA PRO A 125 1.63 1.10 12.84
C PRO A 125 0.96 1.44 14.18
N LEU A 126 -0.03 0.64 14.56
CA LEU A 126 -0.66 0.69 15.88
C LEU A 126 0.15 -0.06 16.93
N SER A 127 -0.03 0.30 18.20
CA SER A 127 0.48 -0.48 19.33
C SER A 127 -0.21 -1.84 19.43
N THR A 128 0.55 -2.85 19.82
CA THR A 128 0.11 -4.25 19.95
C THR A 128 -0.31 -4.61 21.37
N ASP A 129 -0.27 -3.67 22.32
CA ASP A 129 -0.62 -3.89 23.74
C ASP A 129 -2.12 -3.96 24.04
N GLY A 130 -2.94 -4.24 23.02
CA GLY A 130 -4.39 -4.29 23.10
C GLY A 130 -5.09 -2.92 23.08
N THR A 131 -4.34 -1.81 23.19
CA THR A 131 -4.93 -0.47 23.09
C THR A 131 -5.09 0.00 21.64
N ALA A 132 -4.32 -0.58 20.71
CA ALA A 132 -4.32 -0.22 19.30
C ALA A 132 -4.13 1.30 19.13
N SER A 133 -3.08 1.87 19.71
CA SER A 133 -2.87 3.33 19.79
C SER A 133 -1.70 3.79 18.91
N ILE A 134 -1.71 5.07 18.54
CA ILE A 134 -0.68 5.73 17.74
C ILE A 134 -0.59 7.22 18.12
N ASP A 135 0.60 7.82 17.99
CA ASP A 135 0.83 9.25 18.20
C ASP A 135 0.97 10.03 16.89
N ALA A 136 0.79 11.35 16.97
CA ALA A 136 0.76 12.25 15.81
C ALA A 136 2.08 12.24 15.04
N ALA A 137 3.21 12.13 15.76
CA ALA A 137 4.54 12.12 15.17
C ALA A 137 4.78 10.84 14.36
N THR A 138 4.28 9.70 14.84
CA THR A 138 4.32 8.42 14.14
C THR A 138 3.47 8.48 12.87
N CYS A 139 2.26 9.04 12.95
CA CYS A 139 1.43 9.24 11.76
C CYS A 139 2.15 10.11 10.71
N GLN A 140 2.77 11.21 11.13
CA GLN A 140 3.53 12.06 10.21
C GLN A 140 4.75 11.34 9.61
N GLN A 141 5.47 10.54 10.40
CA GLN A 141 6.63 9.77 9.95
C GLN A 141 6.27 8.72 8.88
N TYR A 142 5.08 8.13 8.99
CA TYR A 142 4.59 7.08 8.10
C TYR A 142 3.67 7.59 6.98
N ASP A 143 3.37 8.90 6.90
CA ASP A 143 2.60 9.51 5.79
C ASP A 143 3.42 9.59 4.49
N LYS A 144 3.97 8.46 4.06
CA LYS A 144 4.79 8.28 2.87
C LYS A 144 4.72 6.83 2.38
N HIS A 145 5.08 6.63 1.11
CA HIS A 145 5.37 5.31 0.60
C HIS A 145 6.88 5.06 0.65
N PHE A 146 7.26 3.85 1.04
CA PHE A 146 8.61 3.33 0.89
C PHE A 146 8.69 2.70 -0.50
N VAL A 147 9.43 3.36 -1.38
CA VAL A 147 9.55 3.00 -2.79
C VAL A 147 10.81 2.15 -2.95
N ILE A 148 10.65 1.00 -3.58
CA ILE A 148 11.77 0.12 -3.95
C ILE A 148 11.49 -0.47 -5.33
N THR A 149 12.54 -0.68 -6.10
CA THR A 149 12.48 -1.41 -7.37
C THR A 149 13.20 -2.75 -7.26
N ARG A 150 12.72 -3.74 -7.99
CA ARG A 150 13.43 -5.02 -8.11
C ARG A 150 14.85 -4.80 -8.64
N LYS A 151 15.04 -3.84 -9.55
CA LYS A 151 16.35 -3.48 -10.09
C LYS A 151 17.34 -3.02 -9.00
N GLU A 152 16.90 -2.20 -8.04
CA GLU A 152 17.77 -1.77 -6.93
C GLU A 152 18.24 -2.98 -6.10
N VAL A 153 17.35 -3.96 -5.89
CA VAL A 153 17.69 -5.20 -5.19
C VAL A 153 18.60 -6.10 -6.02
N ASP A 154 18.32 -6.29 -7.32
CA ASP A 154 19.19 -7.07 -8.22
C ASP A 154 20.62 -6.46 -8.29
N GLU A 155 20.73 -5.13 -8.34
CA GLU A 155 22.01 -4.42 -8.31
C GLU A 155 22.73 -4.62 -6.97
N PHE A 156 22.02 -4.45 -5.84
CA PHE A 156 22.57 -4.72 -4.51
C PHE A 156 23.11 -6.15 -4.36
N LEU A 157 22.35 -7.14 -4.84
CA LEU A 157 22.75 -8.54 -4.83
C LEU A 157 23.99 -8.80 -5.71
N SER A 158 24.19 -8.03 -6.77
CA SER A 158 25.40 -8.14 -7.59
C SER A 158 26.68 -7.65 -6.88
N HIS A 159 26.51 -6.86 -5.82
CA HIS A 159 27.58 -6.43 -4.91
C HIS A 159 27.72 -7.31 -3.66
N CYS A 160 26.96 -8.41 -3.59
CA CYS A 160 27.11 -9.41 -2.54
C CYS A 160 28.01 -10.57 -3.00
N ASP A 161 28.71 -11.18 -2.05
CA ASP A 161 29.54 -12.36 -2.29
C ASP A 161 28.64 -13.51 -2.77
N PRO A 162 28.94 -14.16 -3.90
CA PRO A 162 28.04 -15.15 -4.50
C PRO A 162 27.96 -16.47 -3.71
N ILE A 163 28.85 -16.69 -2.73
CA ILE A 163 28.89 -17.91 -1.92
C ILE A 163 28.22 -17.67 -0.57
N THR A 164 28.60 -16.58 0.09
CA THR A 164 28.18 -16.24 1.45
C THR A 164 26.97 -15.32 1.49
N GLY A 165 26.69 -14.58 0.40
CA GLY A 165 25.64 -13.58 0.33
C GLY A 165 25.97 -12.27 1.06
N VAL A 166 27.20 -12.09 1.55
CA VAL A 166 27.61 -10.88 2.29
C VAL A 166 27.82 -9.71 1.36
N PHE A 167 27.28 -8.54 1.70
CA PHE A 167 27.56 -7.32 0.97
C PHE A 167 29.07 -7.03 0.98
N ILE A 168 29.64 -6.75 -0.18
CA ILE A 168 31.05 -6.40 -0.35
C ILE A 168 31.13 -4.88 -0.57
N PRO A 169 31.56 -4.09 0.44
CA PRO A 169 31.69 -2.65 0.28
C PRO A 169 32.70 -2.30 -0.83
N SER A 170 32.34 -1.34 -1.67
CA SER A 170 33.24 -0.79 -2.69
C SER A 170 33.11 0.74 -2.73
N PRO A 171 34.16 1.46 -3.15
CA PRO A 171 34.09 2.92 -3.29
C PRO A 171 33.11 3.39 -4.37
N GLU A 172 32.80 2.53 -5.36
CA GLU A 172 31.99 2.88 -6.53
C GLU A 172 30.49 2.63 -6.34
N TYR A 173 30.12 1.81 -5.36
CA TYR A 173 28.73 1.48 -5.08
C TYR A 173 28.35 1.85 -3.65
N GLN A 174 27.21 2.51 -3.50
CA GLN A 174 26.61 2.83 -2.20
C GLN A 174 25.23 2.19 -2.17
N ILE A 175 24.91 1.50 -1.08
CA ILE A 175 23.61 0.85 -0.92
C ILE A 175 22.51 1.93 -1.02
N PRO A 176 21.51 1.76 -1.91
CA PRO A 176 20.41 2.71 -2.06
C PRO A 176 19.67 2.97 -0.75
N LEU A 177 19.19 4.20 -0.58
CA LEU A 177 18.40 4.58 0.61
C LEU A 177 17.10 3.77 0.74
N ALA A 178 16.56 3.27 -0.37
CA ALA A 178 15.39 2.39 -0.36
C ALA A 178 15.68 1.05 0.34
N ILE A 179 16.94 0.59 0.33
CA ILE A 179 17.39 -0.62 1.01
C ILE A 179 17.83 -0.27 2.43
N THR A 180 18.65 0.75 2.64
CA THR A 180 19.15 1.07 4.00
C THR A 180 18.08 1.62 4.94
N ASN A 181 17.05 2.30 4.43
CA ASN A 181 15.95 2.83 5.24
C ASN A 181 14.64 2.01 5.07
N TRP A 182 14.75 0.74 4.70
CA TRP A 182 13.59 -0.13 4.59
C TRP A 182 12.87 -0.24 5.95
N PRO A 183 11.54 -0.07 6.03
CA PRO A 183 10.81 0.01 7.30
C PRO A 183 10.53 -1.39 7.86
N TRP A 184 11.58 -2.16 8.09
CA TRP A 184 11.48 -3.58 8.45
C TRP A 184 10.89 -3.78 9.85
N ASN A 185 11.13 -2.86 10.79
CA ASN A 185 10.66 -2.97 12.17
C ASN A 185 9.88 -1.76 12.71
N GLY A 186 9.05 -2.05 13.71
CA GLY A 186 8.39 -1.05 14.54
C GLY A 186 9.22 -0.66 15.76
N GLU A 187 8.79 0.41 16.42
CA GLU A 187 9.45 0.92 17.62
C GLU A 187 8.97 0.14 18.86
N ALA A 188 9.89 -0.59 19.50
CA ALA A 188 9.61 -1.35 20.72
C ALA A 188 9.09 -0.44 21.86
N ALA A 189 9.61 0.78 22.00
CA ALA A 189 9.16 1.75 23.00
C ALA A 189 7.69 2.19 22.80
N LYS A 190 7.19 2.14 21.57
CA LYS A 190 5.78 2.39 21.21
C LYS A 190 4.95 1.10 21.16
N LYS A 191 5.55 -0.03 21.52
CA LYS A 191 4.94 -1.36 21.50
C LYS A 191 4.33 -1.70 20.14
N GLN A 192 5.05 -1.42 19.07
CA GLN A 192 4.62 -1.75 17.72
C GLN A 192 5.05 -3.17 17.35
N SER A 193 4.45 -3.73 16.29
CA SER A 193 4.89 -5.02 15.73
C SER A 193 6.38 -4.98 15.42
N TYR A 194 7.09 -6.06 15.76
CA TYR A 194 8.53 -6.16 15.51
C TYR A 194 8.84 -6.22 14.01
N TYR A 195 7.99 -6.87 13.22
CA TYR A 195 8.08 -6.91 11.76
C TYR A 195 6.99 -6.02 11.13
N LEU A 196 7.41 -5.04 10.33
CA LEU A 196 6.53 -4.09 9.61
C LEU A 196 6.63 -4.19 8.10
N ALA A 197 7.72 -4.71 7.57
CA ALA A 197 7.91 -4.93 6.14
C ALA A 197 8.72 -6.21 5.91
N PRO A 198 8.45 -6.97 4.83
CA PRO A 198 9.19 -8.18 4.55
C PRO A 198 10.62 -7.88 4.11
N PHE A 199 11.55 -8.69 4.58
CA PHE A 199 12.93 -8.69 4.16
C PHE A 199 13.48 -10.12 4.09
N PHE A 200 14.47 -10.31 3.23
CA PHE A 200 15.27 -11.52 3.22
C PHE A 200 16.34 -11.35 4.30
N ASP A 201 16.27 -12.21 5.31
CA ASP A 201 17.25 -12.30 6.38
C ASP A 201 18.25 -13.40 6.02
N ARG A 202 19.43 -12.97 5.57
CA ARG A 202 20.49 -13.88 5.16
C ARG A 202 21.12 -14.57 6.39
N GLY A 203 21.22 -13.85 7.50
CA GLY A 203 21.83 -14.32 8.75
C GLY A 203 20.95 -15.27 9.55
N GLY A 204 19.63 -15.18 9.39
CA GLY A 204 18.63 -15.90 10.16
C GLY A 204 18.53 -15.43 11.61
N ASP A 205 18.98 -14.21 11.92
CA ASP A 205 18.99 -13.65 13.28
C ASP A 205 17.74 -12.80 13.59
N GLY A 206 16.88 -12.59 12.60
CA GLY A 206 15.64 -11.83 12.72
C GLY A 206 15.82 -10.32 12.60
N VAL A 207 17.03 -9.82 12.33
CA VAL A 207 17.36 -8.39 12.26
C VAL A 207 17.70 -8.04 10.82
N TYR A 208 17.23 -6.88 10.35
CA TYR A 208 17.56 -6.41 9.01
C TYR A 208 18.86 -5.60 9.01
N GLU A 209 19.90 -6.15 8.42
CA GLU A 209 21.23 -5.55 8.30
C GLU A 209 21.74 -5.67 6.85
N PRO A 210 21.59 -4.61 6.02
CA PRO A 210 22.06 -4.64 4.63
C PRO A 210 23.56 -4.91 4.48
N SER A 211 24.38 -4.58 5.48
CA SER A 211 25.81 -4.94 5.45
C SER A 211 26.03 -6.46 5.56
N ASP A 212 25.08 -7.17 6.14
CA ASP A 212 24.97 -8.62 6.13
C ASP A 212 24.17 -9.14 4.92
N GLY A 213 23.99 -8.35 3.86
CA GLY A 213 23.36 -8.83 2.64
C GLY A 213 21.85 -9.03 2.75
N ASP A 214 21.21 -8.48 3.77
CA ASP A 214 19.76 -8.43 3.86
C ASP A 214 19.18 -7.39 2.89
N TYR A 215 17.98 -7.65 2.39
CA TYR A 215 17.31 -6.77 1.42
C TYR A 215 15.79 -6.86 1.50
N PRO A 216 15.05 -5.84 1.02
CA PRO A 216 13.59 -5.89 0.90
C PRO A 216 13.20 -7.10 0.07
N TYR A 217 12.39 -8.03 0.61
CA TYR A 217 12.38 -9.39 0.09
C TYR A 217 11.71 -9.47 -1.29
N TYR A 218 12.49 -9.52 -2.36
CA TYR A 218 12.05 -10.03 -3.66
C TYR A 218 12.51 -11.49 -3.79
N ASP A 219 11.61 -12.40 -4.18
CA ASP A 219 11.98 -13.80 -4.47
C ASP A 219 12.67 -13.91 -5.84
N VAL A 220 13.91 -13.41 -5.93
CA VAL A 220 14.70 -13.32 -7.17
C VAL A 220 14.98 -14.71 -7.75
N SER A 221 15.21 -15.70 -6.89
CA SER A 221 15.46 -17.10 -7.27
C SER A 221 14.18 -17.87 -7.63
N ASN A 222 13.00 -17.27 -7.42
CA ASN A 222 11.69 -17.88 -7.63
C ASN A 222 11.49 -19.15 -6.78
N SER A 223 12.15 -19.20 -5.62
CA SER A 223 12.18 -20.32 -4.69
C SER A 223 10.86 -20.54 -3.94
N LEU A 224 10.01 -19.52 -3.87
CA LEU A 224 8.68 -19.58 -3.25
C LEU A 224 7.57 -19.86 -4.26
N CYS A 225 7.90 -20.00 -5.54
CA CYS A 225 6.93 -20.24 -6.60
C CYS A 225 6.14 -21.54 -6.34
N PRO A 226 4.81 -21.47 -6.11
CA PRO A 226 4.01 -22.66 -5.79
C PRO A 226 3.93 -23.68 -6.93
N SER A 227 4.17 -23.24 -8.17
CA SER A 227 4.18 -24.09 -9.36
C SER A 227 5.56 -24.67 -9.69
N SER A 228 6.59 -24.37 -8.91
CA SER A 228 7.89 -25.02 -9.10
C SER A 228 7.82 -26.51 -8.74
N PRO A 229 8.64 -27.37 -9.37
CA PRO A 229 8.67 -28.80 -9.06
C PRO A 229 8.87 -29.11 -7.57
N ASP A 230 9.63 -28.26 -6.87
CA ASP A 230 9.96 -28.45 -5.45
C ASP A 230 8.84 -28.01 -4.49
N ASN A 231 7.88 -27.19 -4.95
CA ASN A 231 6.81 -26.64 -4.10
C ASN A 231 5.40 -27.15 -4.47
N ILE A 232 5.23 -27.88 -5.57
CA ILE A 232 3.90 -28.33 -6.01
C ILE A 232 3.27 -29.27 -4.97
N GLY A 233 2.07 -28.91 -4.50
CA GLY A 233 1.34 -29.67 -3.47
C GLY A 233 1.82 -29.46 -2.03
N LEU A 234 2.81 -28.61 -1.80
CA LEU A 234 3.25 -28.20 -0.47
C LEU A 234 2.50 -26.94 0.00
N PRO A 235 2.29 -26.77 1.32
CA PRO A 235 1.79 -25.50 1.85
C PRO A 235 2.82 -24.39 1.55
N SER A 236 2.35 -23.17 1.29
CA SER A 236 3.28 -22.06 1.09
C SER A 236 4.10 -21.83 2.36
N LYS A 237 5.37 -21.52 2.15
CA LYS A 237 6.30 -21.25 3.25
C LYS A 237 6.03 -19.83 3.77
N PRO A 238 5.73 -19.66 5.08
CA PRO A 238 5.62 -18.32 5.65
C PRO A 238 6.99 -17.64 5.58
N THR A 239 7.00 -16.36 5.22
CA THR A 239 8.17 -15.50 5.36
C THR A 239 8.17 -14.85 6.74
N MET A 240 9.26 -14.18 7.13
CA MET A 240 9.42 -13.58 8.46
C MET A 240 8.22 -12.68 8.80
N GLY A 241 7.60 -12.92 9.95
CA GLY A 241 6.31 -12.29 10.31
C GLY A 241 5.36 -13.18 11.12
N SER A 242 5.66 -14.47 11.30
CA SER A 242 5.05 -15.26 12.39
C SER A 242 5.76 -14.90 13.69
N ASP A 243 5.39 -13.76 14.25
CA ASP A 243 5.84 -13.35 15.58
C ASP A 243 5.57 -14.52 16.57
N PRO A 244 6.60 -15.02 17.29
CA PRO A 244 6.45 -16.15 18.21
C PRO A 244 5.66 -15.80 19.49
N ASP A 245 5.62 -14.53 19.90
CA ASP A 245 4.74 -14.02 20.97
C ASP A 245 3.30 -13.83 20.45
N TYR A 246 3.14 -13.64 19.14
CA TYR A 246 1.88 -13.70 18.40
C TYR A 246 1.67 -15.05 17.70
N GLY A 247 2.06 -16.13 18.37
CA GLY A 247 1.50 -17.45 18.20
C GLY A 247 1.49 -18.02 16.78
N HIS A 248 2.29 -19.07 16.58
CA HIS A 248 1.84 -20.21 15.78
C HIS A 248 0.55 -20.79 16.38
N VAL A 249 -0.61 -20.21 16.09
CA VAL A 249 -1.90 -20.76 16.52
C VAL A 249 -2.97 -20.53 15.46
N SER A 250 -3.27 -21.63 14.76
CA SER A 250 -4.59 -21.99 14.25
C SER A 250 -5.36 -20.91 13.46
N GLU A 251 -5.33 -21.03 12.13
CA GLU A 251 -6.42 -20.79 11.16
C GLU A 251 -7.22 -19.47 11.14
N ASN A 252 -7.03 -18.51 12.04
CA ASN A 252 -7.92 -17.32 12.12
C ASN A 252 -7.22 -15.97 12.23
N HIS A 253 -5.91 -15.92 12.03
CA HIS A 253 -5.20 -14.66 11.76
C HIS A 253 -4.64 -14.74 10.35
N GLY A 254 -4.59 -13.60 9.65
CA GLY A 254 -4.04 -13.52 8.30
C GLY A 254 -2.58 -13.93 8.33
N ILE A 255 -2.32 -15.23 8.15
CA ILE A 255 -1.00 -15.72 7.80
C ILE A 255 -0.69 -14.99 6.51
N LEU A 256 0.38 -14.21 6.52
CA LEU A 256 0.84 -13.52 5.34
C LEU A 256 1.58 -14.55 4.47
N VAL A 257 0.80 -15.48 3.94
CA VAL A 257 1.22 -16.55 3.06
C VAL A 257 1.76 -15.86 1.80
N ASP A 258 3.09 -15.72 1.67
CA ASP A 258 3.83 -15.02 0.59
C ASP A 258 4.12 -13.51 0.82
N GLN A 259 4.65 -13.08 1.97
CA GLN A 259 5.22 -11.71 2.08
C GLN A 259 6.57 -11.63 1.37
N VAL A 260 6.54 -11.61 0.06
CA VAL A 260 7.63 -11.07 -0.74
C VAL A 260 7.09 -9.97 -1.63
N LEU A 261 7.91 -8.96 -1.84
CA LEU A 261 7.66 -7.88 -2.77
C LEU A 261 7.56 -8.45 -4.19
N LYS A 262 6.66 -7.86 -4.97
CA LYS A 262 6.34 -8.28 -6.34
C LYS A 262 6.37 -7.09 -7.28
N GLY A 263 6.57 -7.38 -8.56
CA GLY A 263 6.64 -6.39 -9.64
C GLY A 263 8.00 -5.70 -9.72
N ASP A 264 8.17 -4.90 -10.77
CA ASP A 264 9.44 -4.20 -11.02
C ASP A 264 9.62 -2.95 -10.14
N GLN A 265 8.51 -2.36 -9.69
CA GLN A 265 8.45 -1.25 -8.73
C GLN A 265 7.37 -1.56 -7.70
N THR A 266 7.71 -1.43 -6.42
CA THR A 266 6.80 -1.66 -5.30
C THR A 266 6.71 -0.42 -4.42
N LEU A 267 5.48 -0.10 -4.02
CA LEU A 267 5.22 0.87 -2.94
C LEU A 267 4.82 0.07 -1.72
N TRP A 268 5.61 0.17 -0.65
CA TRP A 268 5.23 -0.35 0.66
C TRP A 268 4.76 0.81 1.53
N TRP A 269 3.71 0.59 2.30
CA TRP A 269 3.24 1.57 3.28
C TRP A 269 2.57 0.87 4.44
N VAL A 270 2.62 1.50 5.61
CA VAL A 270 1.98 1.02 6.83
C VAL A 270 0.86 1.97 7.16
N PHE A 271 -0.33 1.43 7.38
CA PHE A 271 -1.54 2.21 7.68
C PHE A 271 -2.46 1.40 8.58
N ASN A 272 -3.43 2.08 9.17
CA ASN A 272 -4.38 1.53 10.12
C ASN A 272 -5.75 2.20 9.98
N ASP A 273 -6.77 1.71 10.69
CA ASP A 273 -8.14 2.25 10.69
C ASP A 273 -8.47 3.11 11.92
N LYS A 274 -7.45 3.57 12.65
CA LYS A 274 -7.58 4.34 13.89
C LYS A 274 -6.61 5.53 13.95
N GLY A 275 -7.16 6.69 13.57
CA GLY A 275 -6.50 7.99 13.62
C GLY A 275 -6.72 8.77 14.90
#